data_AF-A0A936N108-F1
#
_entry.id   AF-A0A936N108-F1
#
_cell.length_a   1.000
_cell.length_b   1.000
_cell.length_c   1.000
_cell.angle_alpha   90.00
_cell.angle_beta   90.00
_cell.angle_gamma   90.00
#
_symmetry.space_group_name_H-M   'P 1'
#
loop_
_entity.id
_entity.type
_entity.pdbx_description
1 polymer ?
#
loop_
_entity_poly.entity_id
_entity_poly.type
_entity_poly.pdbx_seq_one_letter_code
_entity_poly.pdbx_strand_id
1 'polypeptide(L)' 'MHPLPRTGRPDGPAPVWTVVHAAAQRSEAELVLGRLEAEGIPAVLLDRSPSAYPMMGEVCVLVDRTRVLEALHLLQNPAP' A
#
# COMPACT_ATOMS: atom_id res chain seq x y z
N MET A 1 17.56 -35.76 -12.80
CA MET A 1 17.05 -34.37 -12.78
C MET A 1 16.06 -34.25 -11.64
N HIS A 2 16.35 -33.44 -10.62
CA HIS A 2 15.40 -33.16 -9.53
C HIS A 2 14.39 -32.10 -10.00
N PRO A 3 13.07 -32.32 -9.86
CA PRO A 3 12.09 -31.27 -10.17
C PRO A 3 12.19 -30.15 -9.14
N LEU A 4 12.20 -28.90 -9.61
CA LEU A 4 12.17 -27.71 -8.75
C LEU A 4 10.83 -27.64 -7.99
N PRO A 5 10.83 -27.18 -6.73
CA PRO A 5 9.60 -27.03 -5.96
C PRO A 5 8.69 -26.02 -6.65
N ARG A 6 7.45 -26.43 -6.92
CA ARG A 6 6.38 -25.53 -7.37
C ARG A 6 6.09 -24.57 -6.22
N THR A 7 6.68 -23.38 -6.25
CA THR A 7 6.19 -22.27 -5.45
C THR A 7 4.77 -21.98 -5.94
N GLY A 8 3.79 -22.33 -5.10
CA GLY A 8 2.38 -22.03 -5.35
C GLY A 8 2.21 -20.52 -5.44
N ARG A 9 2.34 -19.98 -6.64
CA ARG A 9 1.89 -18.63 -6.96
C ARG A 9 0.38 -18.66 -6.70
N PRO A 10 -0.18 -17.79 -5.85
CA PRO A 10 -1.63 -17.71 -5.73
C PRO A 10 -2.18 -17.45 -7.14
N ASP A 11 -3.06 -18.34 -7.62
CA ASP A 11 -3.65 -18.37 -8.97
C ASP A 11 -4.62 -17.19 -9.20
N GLY A 12 -4.17 -15.97 -8.91
CA GLY A 12 -4.87 -14.72 -9.17
C GLY A 12 -4.05 -13.80 -10.08
N PRO A 13 -4.68 -12.85 -10.77
CA PRO A 13 -3.95 -11.77 -11.44
C PRO A 13 -3.03 -11.09 -10.43
N ALA A 14 -1.83 -10.68 -10.86
CA ALA A 14 -0.93 -9.93 -10.00
C ALA A 14 -1.64 -8.68 -9.45
N PRO A 15 -1.48 -8.37 -8.15
CA PRO A 15 -2.15 -7.22 -7.56
C PRO A 15 -1.76 -5.96 -8.31
N VAL A 16 -2.77 -5.17 -8.68
CA VAL A 16 -2.57 -3.88 -9.33
C VAL A 16 -2.54 -2.84 -8.23
N TRP A 17 -1.35 -2.56 -7.72
CA TRP A 17 -1.14 -1.60 -6.65
C TRP A 17 -1.51 -0.19 -7.10
N THR A 18 -2.46 0.42 -6.39
CA THR A 18 -3.02 1.74 -6.71
C THR A 18 -2.80 2.67 -5.52
N VAL A 19 -2.32 3.89 -5.79
CA VAL A 19 -2.10 4.91 -4.75
C VAL A 19 -3.46 5.41 -4.23
N VAL A 20 -3.63 5.38 -2.91
CA VAL A 20 -4.83 5.91 -2.23
C VAL A 20 -4.53 7.10 -1.32
N HIS A 21 -3.26 7.26 -0.94
CA HIS A 21 -2.80 8.39 -0.13
C HIS A 21 -1.32 8.67 -0.43
N ALA A 22 -0.91 9.92 -0.31
CA ALA A 22 0.49 10.35 -0.44
C ALA A 22 0.78 11.37 0.66
N ALA A 23 1.91 11.19 1.34
CA ALA A 23 2.34 12.06 2.43
C ALA A 23 3.79 12.49 2.25
N ALA A 24 4.13 13.70 2.69
CA ALA A 24 5.51 14.18 2.71
C ALA A 24 6.33 13.50 3.81
N GLN A 25 5.69 13.04 4.89
CA GLN A 25 6.33 12.40 6.02
C GLN A 25 5.97 10.92 6.09
N ARG A 26 6.98 10.07 6.27
CA ARG A 26 6.79 8.62 6.42
C ARG A 26 5.84 8.28 7.58
N SER A 27 5.96 8.99 8.69
CA SER A 27 5.14 8.78 9.89
C SER A 27 3.64 8.92 9.60
N GLU A 28 3.26 9.88 8.77
CA GLU A 28 1.87 10.09 8.34
C GLU A 28 1.38 8.93 7.47
N ALA A 29 2.20 8.48 6.51
CA ALA A 29 1.87 7.34 5.68
C ALA A 29 1.77 6.03 6.50
N GLU A 30 2.59 5.86 7.55
CA GLU A 30 2.52 4.72 8.47
C GLU A 30 1.23 4.71 9.31
N LEU A 31 0.73 5.87 9.72
CA LEU A 31 -0.58 5.97 10.39
C LEU A 31 -1.71 5.51 9.46
N VAL A 32 -1.66 5.94 8.20
CA VAL A 32 -2.65 5.54 7.18
C VAL A 32 -2.55 4.05 6.88
N LEU A 33 -1.34 3.51 6.76
CA LEU A 33 -1.08 2.07 6.60
C LEU A 33 -1.69 1.28 7.77
N GLY A 34 -1.35 1.64 9.01
CA GLY A 34 -1.84 0.93 10.18
C GLY A 34 -3.36 0.96 10.30
N ARG A 35 -3.99 2.06 9.89
CA ARG A 35 -5.46 2.18 9.85
C ARG A 35 -6.08 1.24 8.81
N LEU A 36 -5.52 1.15 7.60
CA LEU A 36 -6.00 0.24 6.57
C LEU A 36 -5.80 -1.23 6.99
N GLU A 37 -4.66 -1.56 7.58
CA GLU A 37 -4.36 -2.91 8.06
C GLU A 37 -5.27 -3.34 9.22
N ALA A 38 -5.58 -2.43 10.15
CA ALA A 38 -6.51 -2.69 11.25
C ALA A 38 -7.91 -3.09 10.76
N GLU A 39 -8.31 -2.60 9.59
CA GLU A 39 -9.60 -2.86 8.94
C GLU A 39 -9.51 -4.01 7.93
N GLY A 40 -8.38 -4.74 7.94
CA GLY A 40 -8.16 -5.92 7.11
C GLY A 40 -7.93 -5.62 5.63
N ILE A 41 -7.57 -4.38 5.28
CA ILE A 41 -7.21 -3.96 3.92
C ILE A 41 -5.68 -4.03 3.77
N PRO A 42 -5.14 -4.99 3.00
CA PRO A 42 -3.71 -5.05 2.75
C PRO A 42 -3.23 -3.80 2.02
N ALA A 43 -2.27 -3.11 2.61
CA ALA A 43 -1.69 -1.90 2.07
C ALA A 43 -0.15 -1.98 2.13
N VAL A 44 0.51 -1.20 1.27
CA VAL A 44 1.98 -1.14 1.21
C VAL A 44 2.43 0.30 1.09
N LEU A 45 3.64 0.58 1.60
CA LEU A 45 4.29 1.87 1.43
C LEU A 45 5.26 1.83 0.25
N LEU A 46 5.21 2.87 -0.57
CA LEU A 46 6.20 3.15 -1.61
C LEU A 46 6.85 4.48 -1.30
N ASP A 47 8.09 4.42 -0.85
CA ASP A 47 8.94 5.61 -0.72
C ASP A 47 9.42 6.04 -2.11
N ARG A 48 8.97 7.22 -2.56
CA ARG A 48 9.38 7.82 -3.83
C ARG A 48 10.43 8.91 -3.64
N SER A 49 11.04 8.99 -2.46
CA SER A 49 12.03 10.00 -2.17
C SER A 49 13.31 9.76 -2.97
N PRO A 50 13.77 10.75 -3.75
CA PRO A 50 15.07 10.66 -4.39
C PRO A 50 16.15 10.50 -3.31
N SER A 51 17.03 9.51 -3.46
CA SER A 51 18.13 9.29 -2.51
C SER A 51 19.03 10.53 -2.36
N ALA A 52 19.18 11.31 -3.44
CA ALA A 52 19.95 12.55 -3.45
C ALA A 52 19.24 13.74 -2.77
N TYR A 53 17.90 13.73 -2.72
CA TYR A 53 17.09 14.83 -2.15
C TYR A 53 15.90 14.28 -1.37
N PRO A 54 16.12 13.71 -0.16
CA PRO A 54 15.06 13.03 0.59
C PRO A 54 13.89 13.95 0.98
N MET A 55 14.17 15.25 1.17
CA MET A 55 13.18 16.26 1.58
C MET A 55 12.22 16.67 0.45
N MET A 56 12.49 16.29 -0.81
CA MET A 56 11.62 16.58 -1.97
C MET A 56 10.78 15.37 -2.38
N GLY A 57 10.82 14.30 -1.60
CA GLY A 57 10.09 13.06 -1.84
C GLY A 57 8.69 13.03 -1.24
N GLU A 58 7.95 11.99 -1.61
CA GLU A 58 6.70 11.59 -0.96
C GLU A 58 6.73 10.10 -0.66
N VAL A 59 6.00 9.70 0.36
CA VAL A 59 5.71 8.30 0.68
C VAL A 59 4.26 8.04 0.32
N CYS A 60 4.04 7.14 -0.63
CA CYS A 60 2.71 6.76 -1.08
C CYS A 60 2.22 5.53 -0.32
N VAL A 61 0.93 5.51 0.02
CA VAL A 61 0.22 4.31 0.48
C VAL A 61 -0.53 3.72 -0.69
N LEU A 62 -0.30 2.44 -0.97
CA LEU A 62 -0.92 1.71 -2.05
C LEU A 62 -1.74 0.55 -1.52
N VAL A 63 -2.86 0.27 -2.18
CA VAL A 63 -3.70 -0.91 -1.94
C VAL A 63 -3.91 -1.66 -3.24
N ASP A 64 -4.37 -2.91 -3.15
CA ASP A 64 -4.81 -3.62 -4.35
C ASP A 64 -6.01 -2.90 -4.99
N ARG A 65 -6.03 -2.82 -6.32
CA ARG A 65 -7.08 -2.16 -7.11
C ARG A 65 -8.50 -2.58 -6.70
N THR A 66 -8.70 -3.83 -6.29
CA THR A 66 -10.02 -4.33 -5.87
C THR A 66 -10.56 -3.67 -4.60
N ARG A 67 -9.68 -3.10 -3.76
CA ARG A 67 -10.02 -2.50 -2.46
C ARG A 67 -9.88 -0.98 -2.41
N VAL A 68 -9.60 -0.34 -3.54
CA VAL A 68 -9.39 1.12 -3.61
C VAL A 68 -10.60 1.91 -3.09
N LEU A 69 -11.81 1.52 -3.47
CA LEU A 69 -13.02 2.24 -3.04
C LEU A 69 -13.25 2.11 -1.53
N GLU A 70 -13.02 0.93 -0.98
CA GLU A 70 -13.12 0.65 0.46
C GLU A 70 -12.08 1.46 1.24
N ALA A 71 -10.83 1.47 0.77
CA ALA A 71 -9.76 2.28 1.34
C ALA A 71 -10.07 3.78 1.29
N LEU A 72 -10.53 4.31 0.14
CA LEU A 72 -10.88 5.73 0.00
C LEU A 72 -12.05 6.12 0.91
N HIS A 73 -13.08 5.28 1.01
CA HIS A 73 -14.21 5.53 1.90
C HIS A 73 -13.75 5.61 3.35
N LEU A 74 -12.87 4.68 3.75
CA LEU A 74 -12.30 4.66 5.09
C LEU A 74 -11.48 5.91 5.39
N LEU A 75 -10.64 6.34 4.45
CA LEU A 75 -9.81 7.53 4.64
C LEU A 75 -10.63 8.83 4.72
N GLN A 76 -11.72 8.93 3.97
CA GLN A 76 -12.58 10.12 3.94
C GLN A 76 -13.50 10.23 5.16
N ASN A 77 -13.90 9.12 5.74
CA ASN A 77 -14.79 9.10 6.89
C ASN A 77 -14.01 8.65 8.14
N PRO A 78 -13.51 9.58 8.98
CA PRO A 78 -13.04 9.18 10.30
C PRO A 78 -14.21 8.51 11.02
N ALA A 79 -14.00 7.30 11.55
CA ALA A 79 -15.02 6.65 12.37
C ALA A 79 -15.51 7.63 13.47
N PRO A 80 -16.82 7.62 13.81
CA PRO A 80 -17.41 8.56 14.77
C PRO A 80 -16.83 8.45 16.17
#